data_AF-A0A933TX91-F1
#
_entry.id   AF-A0A933TX91-F1
#
_cell.length_a   1.000
_cell.length_b   1.000
_cell.length_c   1.000
_cell.angle_alpha   90.00
_cell.angle_beta   90.00
_cell.angle_gamma   90.00
#
_symmetry.space_group_name_H-M   'P 1'
#
loop_
_entity.id
_entity.type
_entity.pdbx_description
1 polymer ?
#
loop_
_entity_poly.entity_id
_entity_poly.type
_entity_poly.pdbx_seq_one_letter_code
_entity_poly.pdbx_strand_id
1 'polypeptide(L)'
;MFIINKKKIVTAVCAFLLLAGIILPLASAGDEYTEVNLADVISNPTAYKYVNIKFTCIFKSMEIVDVPFYTPFSKDEYISFSIWNAGTKLWVKEEYAANFPFIFVRKDSDSLSSIIQAKKYTNMEICGIVRNAFNDVPWIEVMSVKKSGKRRFNDDSLRHMILGYDYKAEEKYELAASEFAAAFNEKLPDYAAGAIYKELAGICLSLGKYEEAIDYCDKASECLGDDAELNIICQTADARLNAPEEPVENPVEEQAPEKTEPAKEQPQGSQNIEDQSLNEIQNYLDKIKELQDAHNQKTIDSLVLEATCKKLEQEKETIARQLESLNEGSSGLQAQLEEQKKAFSEHLAGFKKYVMQTQSELDKLRTDNKSLSDTIGQMNAKPPEPVAVTPAVPEPVKQTPVQENPPEPIKPVPQNQTANIPVIAPEPTKKHTDFIAEEWRDFDADKK
;
A
#
# COMPACT_ATOMS: atom_id res chain seq x y z
N MET A 1 56.85 -12.35 -15.16
CA MET A 1 56.10 -13.60 -15.41
C MET A 1 55.35 -13.94 -14.12
N PHE A 2 54.08 -13.52 -13.99
CA PHE A 2 53.32 -13.72 -12.75
C PHE A 2 52.67 -15.10 -12.76
N ILE A 3 53.09 -15.97 -11.85
CA ILE A 3 52.50 -17.29 -11.63
C ILE A 3 51.22 -17.09 -10.81
N ILE A 4 50.09 -16.96 -11.51
CA ILE A 4 48.78 -16.85 -10.87
C ILE A 4 48.37 -18.22 -10.34
N ASN A 5 48.17 -18.31 -9.03
CA ASN A 5 47.87 -19.54 -8.31
C ASN A 5 46.39 -19.92 -8.53
N LYS A 6 46.14 -20.82 -9.49
CA LYS A 6 44.81 -21.26 -9.95
C LYS A 6 43.86 -21.69 -8.83
N LYS A 7 44.37 -22.17 -7.69
CA LYS A 7 43.53 -22.59 -6.55
C LYS A 7 42.81 -21.42 -5.87
N LYS A 8 43.44 -20.24 -5.77
CA LYS A 8 42.82 -19.06 -5.11
C LYS A 8 41.69 -18.44 -5.92
N ILE A 9 41.75 -18.53 -7.25
CA ILE A 9 40.68 -18.02 -8.13
C ILE A 9 39.43 -18.90 -8.02
N VAL A 10 39.58 -20.22 -7.96
CA VAL A 10 38.44 -21.15 -7.85
C VAL A 10 37.69 -20.97 -6.52
N THR A 11 38.40 -20.77 -5.42
CA THR A 11 37.76 -20.56 -4.10
C THR A 11 37.03 -19.21 -4.00
N ALA A 12 37.58 -18.14 -4.57
CA ALA A 12 36.92 -16.83 -4.60
C ALA A 12 35.64 -16.84 -5.47
N VAL A 13 35.64 -17.58 -6.59
CA VAL A 13 34.46 -17.72 -7.45
C VAL A 13 33.36 -18.55 -6.77
N CYS A 14 33.71 -19.63 -6.05
CA CYS A 14 32.71 -20.40 -5.30
C CYS A 14 32.12 -19.64 -4.10
N ALA A 15 32.92 -18.82 -3.40
CA ALA A 15 32.42 -17.99 -2.30
C ALA A 15 31.47 -16.88 -2.80
N PHE A 16 31.74 -16.29 -3.96
CA PHE A 16 30.85 -15.31 -4.58
C PHE A 16 29.53 -15.94 -5.06
N LEU A 17 29.57 -17.19 -5.55
CA LEU A 17 28.37 -17.95 -5.93
C LEU A 17 27.52 -18.43 -4.73
N LEU A 18 28.13 -18.64 -3.56
CA LEU A 18 27.42 -19.00 -2.33
C LEU A 18 26.80 -17.78 -1.61
N LEU A 19 27.43 -16.60 -1.70
CA LEU A 19 26.88 -15.34 -1.18
C LEU A 19 25.82 -14.72 -2.11
N ALA A 20 25.90 -14.97 -3.41
CA ALA A 20 24.81 -14.73 -4.35
C ALA A 20 23.78 -15.86 -4.35
N GLY A 21 23.52 -16.48 -3.19
CA GLY A 21 22.55 -17.55 -2.95
C GLY A 21 21.08 -17.18 -3.20
N ILE A 22 20.83 -16.29 -4.15
CA ILE A 22 19.66 -16.40 -5.02
C ILE A 22 19.92 -17.69 -5.82
N ILE A 23 19.30 -18.78 -5.38
CA ILE A 23 19.13 -19.98 -6.19
C ILE A 23 18.47 -19.49 -7.48
N LEU A 24 19.25 -19.18 -8.51
CA LEU A 24 18.72 -18.96 -9.84
C LEU A 24 18.12 -20.30 -10.23
N PRO A 25 16.78 -20.43 -10.34
CA PRO A 25 16.18 -21.66 -10.79
C PRO A 25 16.74 -21.92 -12.18
N LEU A 26 17.62 -22.92 -12.29
CA LEU A 26 18.16 -23.34 -13.57
C LEU A 26 16.97 -23.90 -14.34
N ALA A 27 16.38 -23.08 -15.21
CA ALA A 27 15.16 -23.37 -15.91
C ALA A 27 15.33 -24.68 -16.71
N SER A 28 14.77 -25.76 -16.17
CA SER A 28 14.51 -26.98 -16.89
C SER A 28 13.62 -26.62 -18.08
N ALA A 29 13.99 -27.03 -19.29
CA ALA A 29 13.23 -26.77 -20.52
C ALA A 29 11.90 -27.56 -20.60
N GLY A 30 11.31 -27.93 -19.47
CA GLY A 30 9.98 -28.50 -19.38
C GLY A 30 8.93 -27.40 -19.21
N ASP A 31 7.66 -27.74 -19.45
CA ASP A 31 6.47 -26.91 -19.19
C ASP A 31 6.23 -26.65 -17.67
N GLU A 32 7.29 -26.70 -16.87
CA GLU A 32 7.23 -26.50 -15.43
C GLU A 32 7.22 -25.00 -15.13
N TYR A 33 6.13 -24.56 -14.54
CA TYR A 33 5.99 -23.19 -14.08
C TYR A 33 6.53 -23.08 -12.66
N THR A 34 7.36 -22.07 -12.40
CA THR A 34 7.81 -21.74 -11.05
C THR A 34 6.69 -21.04 -10.31
N GLU A 35 6.22 -21.59 -9.19
CA GLU A 35 5.25 -20.91 -8.33
C GLU A 35 5.92 -19.71 -7.64
N VAL A 36 5.33 -18.52 -7.79
CA VAL A 36 5.89 -17.26 -7.31
C VAL A 36 4.82 -16.38 -6.68
N ASN A 37 5.23 -15.49 -5.77
CA ASN A 37 4.41 -14.36 -5.35
C ASN A 37 4.60 -13.22 -6.36
N LEU A 38 3.50 -12.62 -6.83
CA LEU A 38 3.58 -11.52 -7.81
C LEU A 38 4.34 -10.31 -7.25
N ALA A 39 4.28 -10.05 -5.94
CA ALA A 39 5.04 -8.98 -5.30
C ALA A 39 6.57 -9.16 -5.46
N ASP A 40 7.06 -10.40 -5.41
CA ASP A 40 8.49 -10.70 -5.62
C ASP A 40 8.90 -10.45 -7.07
N VAL A 41 8.02 -10.78 -8.02
CA VAL A 41 8.23 -10.52 -9.45
C VAL A 41 8.24 -9.01 -9.73
N ILE A 42 7.34 -8.24 -9.09
CA ILE A 42 7.28 -6.78 -9.23
C ILE A 42 8.52 -6.11 -8.62
N SER A 43 9.00 -6.58 -7.46
CA SER A 43 10.17 -5.99 -6.80
C SER A 43 11.50 -6.35 -7.44
N ASN A 44 11.59 -7.46 -8.18
CA ASN A 44 12.82 -7.88 -8.87
C ASN A 44 12.56 -8.48 -10.27
N PRO A 45 12.01 -7.70 -11.22
CA PRO A 45 11.55 -8.24 -12.51
C PRO A 45 12.68 -8.79 -13.38
N THR A 46 13.90 -8.26 -13.24
CA THR A 46 15.06 -8.73 -14.00
C THR A 46 15.42 -10.17 -13.65
N ALA A 47 15.25 -10.60 -12.40
CA ALA A 47 15.52 -11.97 -11.97
C ALA A 47 14.54 -12.99 -12.56
N TYR A 48 13.33 -12.56 -12.92
CA TYR A 48 12.29 -13.41 -13.50
C TYR A 48 12.22 -13.32 -15.03
N LYS A 49 13.10 -12.56 -15.68
CA LYS A 49 13.08 -12.40 -17.14
C LYS A 49 13.26 -13.76 -17.84
N TYR A 50 12.32 -14.09 -18.72
CA TYR A 50 12.18 -15.37 -19.44
C TYR A 50 11.91 -16.59 -18.55
N VAL A 51 11.51 -16.39 -17.30
CA VAL A 51 11.08 -17.47 -16.41
C VAL A 51 9.58 -17.71 -16.60
N ASN A 52 9.21 -18.98 -16.75
CA ASN A 52 7.81 -19.41 -16.70
C ASN A 52 7.34 -19.37 -15.24
N ILE A 53 6.38 -18.51 -14.95
CA ILE A 53 5.86 -18.26 -13.60
C ILE A 53 4.40 -18.67 -13.49
N LYS A 54 4.01 -19.12 -12.30
CA LYS A 54 2.63 -19.39 -11.91
C LYS A 54 2.32 -18.63 -10.63
N PHE A 55 1.25 -17.85 -10.62
CA PHE A 55 0.86 -17.07 -9.46
C PHE A 55 -0.66 -16.91 -9.38
N THR A 56 -1.16 -16.65 -8.18
CA THR A 56 -2.57 -16.34 -7.92
C THR A 56 -2.76 -14.82 -7.85
N CYS A 57 -3.92 -14.35 -8.30
CA CYS A 57 -4.24 -12.92 -8.35
C CYS A 57 -5.76 -12.68 -8.34
N ILE A 58 -6.14 -11.40 -8.24
CA ILE A 58 -7.54 -10.95 -8.30
C ILE A 58 -7.72 -10.11 -9.56
N PHE A 59 -8.66 -10.48 -10.43
CA PHE A 59 -8.96 -9.72 -11.64
C PHE A 59 -9.57 -8.36 -11.32
N LYS A 60 -9.03 -7.28 -11.89
CA LYS A 60 -9.58 -5.93 -11.80
C LYS A 60 -10.45 -5.62 -13.02
N SER A 61 -9.82 -5.37 -14.16
CA SER A 61 -10.51 -4.97 -15.39
C SER A 61 -9.63 -5.16 -16.60
N MET A 62 -10.26 -5.20 -17.78
CA MET A 62 -9.55 -5.01 -19.04
C MET A 62 -9.00 -3.57 -19.10
N GLU A 63 -7.77 -3.40 -19.58
CA GLU A 63 -7.16 -2.08 -19.69
C GLU A 63 -6.56 -1.89 -21.09
N ILE A 64 -6.42 -0.63 -21.50
CA ILE A 64 -5.69 -0.26 -22.72
C ILE A 64 -4.40 0.40 -22.24
N VAL A 65 -3.37 -0.41 -22.01
CA VAL A 65 -2.05 0.10 -21.66
C VAL A 65 -1.37 0.58 -22.94
N ASP A 66 -0.83 1.80 -22.91
CA ASP A 66 -0.02 2.27 -24.03
C ASP A 66 1.32 1.57 -24.01
N VAL A 67 1.64 0.87 -25.10
CA VAL A 67 2.80 -0.01 -25.15
C VAL A 67 3.99 0.72 -25.77
N PRO A 68 5.12 0.86 -25.06
CA PRO A 68 6.34 1.40 -25.63
C PRO A 68 6.85 0.55 -26.80
N PHE A 69 7.49 1.21 -27.78
CA PHE A 69 8.06 0.59 -28.98
C PHE A 69 9.11 -0.52 -28.71
N TYR A 70 9.61 -0.65 -27.49
CA TYR A 70 10.69 -1.58 -27.11
C TYR A 70 10.20 -2.88 -26.44
N THR A 71 8.89 -3.12 -26.44
CA THR A 71 8.32 -4.36 -25.89
C THR A 71 7.71 -5.21 -27.01
N PRO A 72 7.62 -6.55 -26.84
CA PRO A 72 7.03 -7.41 -27.86
C PRO A 72 5.49 -7.31 -27.94
N PHE A 73 4.84 -6.49 -27.10
CA PHE A 73 3.39 -6.48 -26.97
C PHE A 73 2.75 -5.47 -27.93
N SER A 74 2.36 -5.91 -29.12
CA SER A 74 1.63 -5.05 -30.06
C SER A 74 0.14 -4.96 -29.71
N LYS A 75 -0.49 -3.79 -29.90
CA LYS A 75 -1.95 -3.63 -29.72
C LYS A 75 -2.77 -4.48 -30.69
N ASP A 76 -2.17 -4.91 -31.79
CA ASP A 76 -2.80 -5.75 -32.81
C ASP A 76 -2.88 -7.21 -32.36
N GLU A 77 -1.85 -7.72 -31.68
CA GLU A 77 -1.76 -9.13 -31.27
C GLU A 77 -2.15 -9.38 -29.81
N TYR A 78 -2.03 -8.37 -28.94
CA TYR A 78 -2.23 -8.52 -27.51
C TYR A 78 -3.37 -7.65 -26.98
N ILE A 79 -3.94 -8.08 -25.84
CA ILE A 79 -4.83 -7.29 -25.01
C ILE A 79 -4.25 -7.25 -23.60
N SER A 80 -4.21 -6.07 -22.99
CA SER A 80 -3.80 -5.87 -21.60
C SER A 80 -4.97 -5.94 -20.62
N PHE A 81 -4.69 -6.33 -19.39
CA PHE A 81 -5.63 -6.24 -18.27
C PHE A 81 -4.88 -6.03 -16.96
N SER A 82 -5.59 -5.54 -15.95
CA SER A 82 -5.05 -5.30 -14.62
C SER A 82 -5.53 -6.31 -13.60
N ILE A 83 -4.66 -6.55 -12.61
CA ILE A 83 -4.89 -7.48 -11.50
C ILE A 83 -4.42 -6.86 -10.19
N TRP A 84 -4.91 -7.37 -9.07
CA TRP A 84 -4.27 -7.21 -7.76
C TRP A 84 -3.55 -8.50 -7.36
N ASN A 85 -2.61 -8.39 -6.42
CA ASN A 85 -1.97 -9.57 -5.87
C ASN A 85 -3.00 -10.43 -5.10
N ALA A 86 -2.73 -11.72 -4.96
CA ALA A 86 -3.49 -12.55 -4.04
C ALA A 86 -3.33 -12.02 -2.61
N GLY A 87 -4.45 -11.91 -1.89
CA GLY A 87 -4.46 -11.44 -0.50
C GLY A 87 -4.43 -9.91 -0.32
N THR A 88 -4.41 -9.12 -1.40
CA THR A 88 -4.53 -7.65 -1.31
C THR A 88 -5.81 -7.25 -0.56
N LYS A 89 -5.67 -6.40 0.46
CA LYS A 89 -6.78 -5.87 1.26
C LYS A 89 -7.48 -4.77 0.45
N LEU A 90 -8.41 -5.17 -0.41
CA LEU A 90 -9.11 -4.25 -1.31
C LEU A 90 -9.96 -3.18 -0.61
N TRP A 91 -10.17 -3.29 0.70
CA TRP A 91 -10.81 -2.27 1.53
C TRP A 91 -9.84 -1.19 2.05
N VAL A 92 -8.53 -1.33 1.80
CA VAL A 92 -7.51 -0.33 2.10
C VAL A 92 -7.22 0.48 0.82
N LYS A 93 -7.31 1.81 0.88
CA LYS A 93 -7.23 2.70 -0.29
C LYS A 93 -5.94 2.49 -1.09
N GLU A 94 -4.81 2.45 -0.40
CA GLU A 94 -3.48 2.34 -0.97
C GLU A 94 -3.31 0.99 -1.69
N GLU A 95 -3.77 -0.10 -1.05
CA GLU A 95 -3.73 -1.44 -1.61
C GLU A 95 -4.69 -1.61 -2.80
N TYR A 96 -5.88 -0.98 -2.75
CA TYR A 96 -6.81 -0.94 -3.88
C TYR A 96 -6.22 -0.20 -5.08
N ALA A 97 -5.51 0.91 -4.85
CA ALA A 97 -4.85 1.67 -5.90
C ALA A 97 -3.66 0.90 -6.51
N ALA A 98 -2.96 0.08 -5.72
CA ALA A 98 -1.78 -0.73 -6.10
C ALA A 98 -2.11 -1.93 -7.00
N ASN A 99 -2.85 -1.70 -8.08
CA ASN A 99 -3.11 -2.69 -9.12
C ASN A 99 -1.94 -2.77 -10.12
N PHE A 100 -1.81 -3.91 -10.78
CA PHE A 100 -0.74 -4.21 -11.71
C PHE A 100 -1.28 -4.37 -13.15
N PRO A 101 -1.03 -3.41 -14.06
CA PRO A 101 -1.65 -3.39 -15.39
C PRO A 101 -0.81 -4.05 -16.51
N PHE A 102 0.40 -4.52 -16.22
CA PHE A 102 1.35 -5.04 -17.24
C PHE A 102 1.22 -6.55 -17.49
N ILE A 103 -0.03 -7.01 -17.60
CA ILE A 103 -0.38 -8.39 -17.94
C ILE A 103 -1.01 -8.41 -19.33
N PHE A 104 -0.46 -9.24 -20.23
CA PHE A 104 -0.84 -9.27 -21.63
C PHE A 104 -1.24 -10.69 -22.05
N VAL A 105 -2.39 -10.82 -22.70
CA VAL A 105 -2.84 -12.07 -23.32
C VAL A 105 -2.91 -11.88 -24.84
N ARG A 106 -2.48 -12.88 -25.60
CA ARG A 106 -2.64 -12.86 -27.06
C ARG A 106 -4.11 -12.96 -27.45
N LYS A 107 -4.49 -12.27 -28.52
CA LYS A 107 -5.87 -12.28 -29.04
C LYS A 107 -6.31 -13.64 -29.60
N ASP A 108 -5.36 -14.47 -30.01
CA ASP A 108 -5.58 -15.82 -30.53
C ASP A 108 -5.41 -16.92 -29.48
N SER A 109 -5.19 -16.56 -28.20
CA SER A 109 -5.06 -17.52 -27.09
C SER A 109 -6.43 -18.04 -26.63
N ASP A 110 -6.51 -19.34 -26.34
CA ASP A 110 -7.68 -19.97 -25.72
C ASP A 110 -8.05 -19.31 -24.37
N SER A 111 -7.08 -18.73 -23.68
CA SER A 111 -7.26 -18.06 -22.39
C SER A 111 -8.01 -16.74 -22.48
N LEU A 112 -8.04 -16.11 -23.66
CA LEU A 112 -8.70 -14.82 -23.85
C LEU A 112 -10.18 -14.89 -23.46
N SER A 113 -10.86 -15.96 -23.88
CA SER A 113 -12.28 -16.18 -23.56
C SER A 113 -12.54 -16.18 -22.05
N SER A 114 -11.65 -16.80 -21.27
CA SER A 114 -11.77 -16.87 -19.81
C SER A 114 -11.59 -15.51 -19.14
N ILE A 115 -10.68 -14.69 -19.66
CA ILE A 115 -10.39 -13.33 -19.17
C ILE A 115 -11.55 -12.38 -19.52
N ILE A 116 -12.05 -12.40 -20.76
CA ILE A 116 -13.20 -11.56 -21.17
C ILE A 116 -14.44 -11.87 -20.34
N GLN A 117 -14.65 -13.14 -19.99
CA GLN A 117 -15.75 -13.57 -19.12
C GLN A 117 -15.44 -13.42 -17.62
N ALA A 118 -14.25 -12.98 -17.23
CA ALA A 118 -13.93 -12.74 -15.82
C ALA A 118 -14.67 -11.49 -15.34
N LYS A 119 -15.33 -11.59 -14.19
CA LYS A 119 -15.92 -10.43 -13.52
C LYS A 119 -14.86 -9.79 -12.62
N LYS A 120 -14.99 -8.50 -12.34
CA LYS A 120 -14.19 -7.82 -11.30
C LYS A 120 -14.18 -8.64 -10.02
N TYR A 121 -13.03 -8.70 -9.36
CA TYR A 121 -12.74 -9.48 -8.16
C TYR A 121 -12.70 -11.01 -8.32
N THR A 122 -12.71 -11.53 -9.55
CA THR A 122 -12.55 -12.97 -9.76
C THR A 122 -11.12 -13.38 -9.41
N ASN A 123 -10.97 -14.33 -8.49
CA ASN A 123 -9.69 -14.95 -8.20
C ASN A 123 -9.24 -15.79 -9.42
N MET A 124 -7.98 -15.64 -9.82
CA MET A 124 -7.41 -16.35 -10.96
C MET A 124 -6.03 -16.90 -10.62
N GLU A 125 -5.71 -18.04 -11.19
CA GLU A 125 -4.37 -18.59 -11.30
C GLU A 125 -3.89 -18.34 -12.72
N ILE A 126 -2.78 -17.62 -12.85
CA ILE A 126 -2.17 -17.25 -14.12
C ILE A 126 -0.86 -18.01 -14.26
N CYS A 127 -0.68 -18.68 -15.39
CA CYS A 127 0.61 -19.17 -15.83
C CYS A 127 1.09 -18.29 -16.98
N GLY A 128 2.28 -17.71 -16.85
CA GLY A 128 2.81 -16.75 -17.80
C GLY A 128 4.33 -16.75 -17.87
N ILE A 129 4.88 -15.91 -18.72
CA ILE A 129 6.31 -15.69 -18.88
C ILE A 129 6.62 -14.21 -18.83
N VAL A 130 7.62 -13.82 -18.03
CA VAL A 130 8.10 -12.42 -18.01
C VAL A 130 8.93 -12.17 -19.26
N ARG A 131 8.36 -11.55 -20.30
CA ARG A 131 9.07 -11.32 -21.57
C ARG A 131 10.07 -10.17 -21.49
N ASN A 132 9.77 -9.18 -20.65
CA ASN A 132 10.60 -7.99 -20.51
C ASN A 132 10.56 -7.44 -19.08
N ALA A 133 11.57 -6.67 -18.71
CA ALA A 133 11.70 -5.95 -17.45
C ALA A 133 11.99 -4.47 -17.74
N PHE A 134 11.14 -3.84 -18.55
CA PHE A 134 11.36 -2.47 -19.01
C PHE A 134 11.04 -1.47 -17.89
N ASN A 135 11.94 -0.53 -17.61
CA ASN A 135 11.86 0.42 -16.50
C ASN A 135 11.64 -0.24 -15.13
N ASP A 136 12.32 -1.37 -14.89
CA ASP A 136 12.19 -2.14 -13.64
C ASP A 136 10.73 -2.54 -13.33
N VAL A 137 9.94 -2.78 -14.38
CA VAL A 137 8.57 -3.30 -14.30
C VAL A 137 8.50 -4.59 -15.11
N PRO A 138 7.91 -5.69 -14.59
CA PRO A 138 7.76 -6.92 -15.36
C PRO A 138 6.67 -6.78 -16.41
N TRP A 139 6.90 -7.30 -17.61
CA TRP A 139 5.89 -7.38 -18.67
C TRP A 139 5.58 -8.86 -18.91
N ILE A 140 4.40 -9.28 -18.48
CA ILE A 140 4.05 -10.70 -18.37
C ILE A 140 3.15 -11.09 -19.53
N GLU A 141 3.58 -12.05 -20.35
CA GLU A 141 2.72 -12.71 -21.32
C GLU A 141 2.01 -13.89 -20.65
N VAL A 142 0.69 -13.90 -20.76
CA VAL A 142 -0.17 -14.95 -20.22
C VAL A 142 -0.25 -16.11 -21.19
N MET A 143 0.12 -17.29 -20.71
CA MET A 143 0.07 -18.55 -21.46
C MET A 143 -1.23 -19.30 -21.15
N SER A 144 -1.60 -19.40 -19.87
CA SER A 144 -2.87 -19.99 -19.45
C SER A 144 -3.50 -19.25 -18.27
N VAL A 145 -4.84 -19.26 -18.21
CA VAL A 145 -5.62 -18.72 -17.08
C VAL A 145 -6.62 -19.74 -16.59
N LYS A 146 -6.66 -19.91 -15.27
CA LYS A 146 -7.65 -20.74 -14.59
C LYS A 146 -8.36 -19.91 -13.53
N LYS A 147 -9.69 -19.85 -13.57
CA LYS A 147 -10.48 -19.22 -12.49
C LYS A 147 -10.33 -20.06 -11.23
N SER A 148 -9.94 -19.43 -10.12
CA SER A 148 -9.76 -20.09 -8.84
C SER A 148 -10.88 -19.70 -7.88
N GLY A 149 -11.43 -20.67 -7.17
CA GLY A 149 -12.38 -20.43 -6.08
C GLY A 149 -13.81 -20.07 -6.50
N LYS A 150 -14.72 -20.21 -5.53
CA LYS A 150 -16.11 -19.74 -5.61
C LYS A 150 -16.35 -18.44 -4.84
N ARG A 151 -15.40 -18.08 -3.97
CA ARG A 151 -15.46 -16.91 -3.08
C ARG A 151 -14.77 -15.74 -3.75
N ARG A 152 -15.41 -14.58 -3.75
CA ARG A 152 -14.91 -13.33 -4.36
C ARG A 152 -15.49 -12.13 -3.63
N PHE A 153 -14.83 -10.99 -3.77
CA PHE A 153 -15.48 -9.74 -3.40
C PHE A 153 -16.58 -9.38 -4.39
N ASN A 154 -17.47 -8.52 -3.92
CA ASN A 154 -18.35 -7.71 -4.74
C ASN A 154 -18.22 -6.25 -4.25
N ASP A 155 -18.79 -5.29 -4.98
CA ASP A 155 -18.69 -3.89 -4.60
C ASP A 155 -19.44 -3.60 -3.27
N ASP A 156 -20.57 -4.28 -2.98
CA ASP A 156 -21.35 -4.06 -1.76
C ASP A 156 -20.60 -4.50 -0.48
N SER A 157 -19.98 -5.68 -0.49
CA SER A 157 -19.18 -6.17 0.64
C SER A 157 -17.96 -5.28 0.88
N LEU A 158 -17.29 -4.82 -0.17
CA LEU A 158 -16.19 -3.86 -0.02
C LEU A 158 -16.65 -2.54 0.57
N ARG A 159 -17.80 -2.00 0.13
CA ARG A 159 -18.40 -0.79 0.72
C ARG A 159 -18.66 -0.98 2.22
N HIS A 160 -19.31 -2.07 2.61
CA HIS A 160 -19.60 -2.36 4.01
C HIS A 160 -18.33 -2.57 4.85
N MET A 161 -17.29 -3.18 4.28
CA MET A 161 -15.99 -3.28 4.95
C MET A 161 -15.37 -1.90 5.19
N ILE A 162 -15.33 -1.04 4.16
CA ILE A 162 -14.77 0.32 4.26
C ILE A 162 -15.50 1.12 5.36
N LEU A 163 -16.85 1.15 5.31
CA LEU A 163 -17.65 1.83 6.33
C LEU A 163 -17.43 1.25 7.74
N GLY A 164 -17.26 -0.07 7.86
CA GLY A 164 -16.94 -0.72 9.13
C GLY A 164 -15.61 -0.24 9.72
N TYR A 165 -14.57 -0.10 8.90
CA TYR A 165 -13.29 0.44 9.34
C TYR A 165 -13.38 1.93 9.71
N ASP A 166 -14.11 2.73 8.93
CA ASP A 166 -14.31 4.15 9.21
C ASP A 166 -15.05 4.37 10.53
N TYR A 167 -16.17 3.68 10.76
CA TYR A 167 -16.90 3.76 12.03
C TYR A 167 -16.07 3.25 13.21
N LYS A 168 -15.24 2.22 13.01
CA LYS A 168 -14.32 1.76 14.05
C LYS A 168 -13.29 2.82 14.41
N ALA A 169 -12.73 3.52 13.42
CA ALA A 169 -11.78 4.62 13.64
C ALA A 169 -12.40 5.82 14.37
N GLU A 170 -13.71 6.02 14.21
CA GLU A 170 -14.51 7.01 14.94
C GLU A 170 -15.04 6.50 16.30
N GLU A 171 -14.61 5.31 16.75
CA GLU A 171 -15.06 4.65 17.99
C GLU A 171 -16.57 4.38 18.06
N LYS A 172 -17.26 4.37 16.91
CA LYS A 172 -18.68 4.02 16.77
C LYS A 172 -18.85 2.50 16.63
N TYR A 173 -18.50 1.78 17.68
CA TYR A 173 -18.34 0.33 17.67
C TYR A 173 -19.59 -0.45 17.25
N GLU A 174 -20.79 -0.05 17.66
CA GLU A 174 -22.03 -0.72 17.29
C GLU A 174 -22.34 -0.59 15.78
N LEU A 175 -22.08 0.60 15.22
CA LEU A 175 -22.24 0.84 13.78
C LEU A 175 -21.19 0.06 12.99
N ALA A 176 -19.93 0.09 13.44
CA ALA A 176 -18.86 -0.69 12.83
C ALA A 176 -19.20 -2.19 12.79
N ALA A 177 -19.67 -2.76 13.91
CA ALA A 177 -20.07 -4.16 13.97
C ALA A 177 -21.24 -4.48 13.03
N SER A 178 -22.23 -3.57 12.91
CA SER A 178 -23.35 -3.71 11.98
C SER A 178 -22.89 -3.72 10.52
N GLU A 179 -21.99 -2.83 10.13
CA GLU A 179 -21.45 -2.77 8.77
C GLU A 179 -20.60 -4.02 8.46
N PHE A 180 -19.74 -4.44 9.38
CA PHE A 180 -18.98 -5.69 9.24
C PHE A 180 -19.88 -6.92 9.12
N ALA A 181 -20.99 -6.97 9.86
CA ALA A 181 -21.99 -8.03 9.71
C ALA A 181 -22.66 -8.01 8.33
N ALA A 182 -22.97 -6.82 7.80
CA ALA A 182 -23.55 -6.65 6.47
C ALA A 182 -22.59 -7.08 5.35
N ALA A 183 -21.27 -6.96 5.55
CA ALA A 183 -20.27 -7.43 4.59
C ALA A 183 -20.30 -8.96 4.36
N PHE A 184 -20.79 -9.75 5.33
CA PHE A 184 -20.93 -11.21 5.21
C PHE A 184 -22.11 -11.68 4.36
N ASN A 185 -22.91 -10.79 3.81
CA ASN A 185 -24.05 -11.16 2.95
C ASN A 185 -23.64 -12.00 1.71
N GLU A 186 -22.35 -12.02 1.36
CA GLU A 186 -21.80 -12.89 0.33
C GLU A 186 -20.60 -13.73 0.80
N LYS A 187 -20.26 -14.76 0.01
CA LYS A 187 -19.11 -15.64 0.25
C LYS A 187 -17.79 -14.89 -0.02
N LEU A 188 -17.37 -14.09 0.94
CA LEU A 188 -16.08 -13.40 0.96
C LEU A 188 -14.91 -14.40 0.89
N PRO A 189 -13.77 -14.01 0.30
CA PRO A 189 -12.54 -14.77 0.42
C PRO A 189 -12.17 -15.01 1.89
N ASP A 190 -11.56 -16.16 2.20
CA ASP A 190 -11.31 -16.59 3.59
C ASP A 190 -10.48 -15.57 4.37
N TYR A 191 -9.43 -15.01 3.75
CA TYR A 191 -8.62 -13.97 4.40
C TYR A 191 -9.42 -12.69 4.73
N ALA A 192 -10.41 -12.32 3.91
CA ALA A 192 -11.25 -11.16 4.15
C ALA A 192 -12.27 -11.44 5.26
N ALA A 193 -12.90 -12.62 5.22
CA ALA A 193 -13.78 -13.08 6.30
C ALA A 193 -13.03 -13.14 7.65
N GLY A 194 -11.83 -13.70 7.65
CA GLY A 194 -10.96 -13.75 8.82
C GLY A 194 -10.57 -12.37 9.34
N ALA A 195 -10.25 -11.43 8.45
CA ALA A 195 -10.01 -10.04 8.83
C ALA A 195 -11.24 -9.42 9.51
N ILE A 196 -12.45 -9.57 8.93
CA ILE A 196 -13.67 -9.06 9.55
C ILE A 196 -13.92 -9.68 10.92
N TYR A 197 -13.76 -11.00 11.07
CA TYR A 197 -13.91 -11.66 12.37
C TYR A 197 -12.91 -11.14 13.41
N LYS A 198 -11.65 -10.89 13.01
CA LYS A 198 -10.65 -10.25 13.87
C LYS A 198 -11.10 -8.86 14.32
N GLU A 199 -11.62 -8.04 13.40
CA GLU A 199 -12.13 -6.71 13.72
C GLU A 199 -13.33 -6.76 14.68
N LEU A 200 -14.28 -7.68 14.46
CA LEU A 200 -15.42 -7.90 15.33
C LEU A 200 -15.01 -8.38 16.73
N ALA A 201 -14.01 -9.27 16.83
CA ALA A 201 -13.46 -9.70 18.12
C ALA A 201 -12.88 -8.51 18.90
N GLY A 202 -12.11 -7.64 18.22
CA GLY A 202 -11.59 -6.41 18.81
C GLY A 202 -12.69 -5.44 19.26
N ILE A 203 -13.75 -5.30 18.48
CA ILE A 203 -14.92 -4.47 18.84
C ILE A 203 -15.64 -5.04 20.08
N CYS A 204 -15.92 -6.35 20.11
CA CYS A 204 -16.55 -7.00 21.26
C CYS A 204 -15.70 -6.85 22.52
N LEU A 205 -14.37 -6.95 22.41
CA LEU A 205 -13.45 -6.70 23.51
C LEU A 205 -13.56 -5.25 24.05
N SER A 206 -13.62 -4.24 23.16
CA SER A 206 -13.82 -2.84 23.56
C SER A 206 -15.18 -2.58 24.23
N LEU A 207 -16.20 -3.34 23.88
CA LEU A 207 -17.55 -3.26 24.46
C LEU A 207 -17.71 -4.10 25.74
N GLY A 208 -16.64 -4.77 26.22
CA GLY A 208 -16.70 -5.64 27.40
C GLY A 208 -17.42 -6.98 27.17
N LYS A 209 -17.66 -7.36 25.91
CA LYS A 209 -18.35 -8.59 25.52
C LYS A 209 -17.34 -9.72 25.26
N TYR A 210 -16.70 -10.19 26.33
CA TYR A 210 -15.56 -11.10 26.21
C TYR A 210 -15.91 -12.48 25.61
N GLU A 211 -17.07 -13.05 25.94
CA GLU A 211 -17.52 -14.33 25.36
C GLU A 211 -17.70 -14.24 23.84
N GLU A 212 -18.40 -13.20 23.35
CA GLU A 212 -18.57 -12.96 21.92
C GLU A 212 -17.22 -12.72 21.22
N ALA A 213 -16.28 -12.05 21.89
CA ALA A 213 -14.95 -11.82 21.36
C ALA A 213 -14.19 -13.14 21.13
N ILE A 214 -14.28 -14.09 22.07
CA ILE A 214 -13.68 -15.43 21.94
C ILE A 214 -14.31 -16.19 20.77
N ASP A 215 -15.64 -16.18 20.64
CA ASP A 215 -16.34 -16.82 19.52
C ASP A 215 -15.89 -16.27 18.14
N TYR A 216 -15.66 -14.96 18.04
CA TYR A 216 -15.14 -14.36 16.81
C TYR A 216 -13.65 -14.66 16.60
N CYS A 217 -12.89 -14.78 17.68
CA CYS A 217 -11.50 -15.21 17.66
C CYS A 217 -11.34 -16.60 17.03
N ASP A 218 -12.16 -17.55 17.45
CA ASP A 218 -12.18 -18.91 16.90
C ASP A 218 -12.47 -18.90 15.40
N LYS A 219 -13.51 -18.18 14.98
CA LYS A 219 -13.86 -18.05 13.54
C LYS A 219 -12.77 -17.37 12.72
N ALA A 220 -12.09 -16.37 13.29
CA ALA A 220 -10.97 -15.71 12.63
C ALA A 220 -9.78 -16.67 12.46
N SER A 221 -9.49 -17.50 13.48
CA SER A 221 -8.39 -18.46 13.46
C SER A 221 -8.58 -19.57 12.41
N GLU A 222 -9.82 -20.01 12.18
CA GLU A 222 -10.16 -20.94 11.11
C GLU A 222 -9.83 -20.39 9.71
N CYS A 223 -9.89 -19.07 9.55
CA CYS A 223 -9.67 -18.39 8.27
C CYS A 223 -8.21 -17.94 8.07
N LEU A 224 -7.56 -17.42 9.12
CA LEU A 224 -6.24 -16.79 9.04
C LEU A 224 -5.10 -17.72 9.46
N GLY A 225 -5.39 -18.79 10.20
CA GLY A 225 -4.35 -19.61 10.83
C GLY A 225 -3.71 -18.91 12.03
N ASP A 226 -2.38 -18.99 12.15
CA ASP A 226 -1.60 -18.42 13.24
C ASP A 226 -1.31 -16.92 12.99
N ASP A 227 -2.23 -16.06 13.42
CA ASP A 227 -2.09 -14.59 13.36
C ASP A 227 -1.75 -14.05 14.75
N ALA A 228 -0.61 -13.36 14.87
CA ALA A 228 -0.10 -12.89 16.15
C ALA A 228 -1.00 -11.84 16.81
N GLU A 229 -1.62 -10.95 16.03
CA GLU A 229 -2.54 -9.93 16.56
C GLU A 229 -3.82 -10.57 17.08
N LEU A 230 -4.36 -11.54 16.33
CA LEU A 230 -5.50 -12.32 16.75
C LEU A 230 -5.22 -13.06 18.06
N ASN A 231 -4.07 -13.73 18.17
CA ASN A 231 -3.67 -14.42 19.40
C ASN A 231 -3.64 -13.48 20.62
N ILE A 232 -3.20 -12.22 20.45
CA ILE A 232 -3.23 -11.20 21.52
C ILE A 232 -4.67 -10.84 21.90
N ILE A 233 -5.56 -10.65 20.93
CA ILE A 233 -6.97 -10.36 21.17
C ILE A 233 -7.61 -11.50 21.96
N CYS A 234 -7.40 -12.76 21.54
CA CYS A 234 -7.99 -13.93 22.19
C CYS A 234 -7.48 -14.09 23.63
N GLN A 235 -6.16 -13.98 23.84
CA GLN A 235 -5.57 -14.03 25.19
C GLN A 235 -6.11 -12.92 26.10
N THR A 236 -6.32 -11.72 25.55
CA THR A 236 -6.86 -10.59 26.31
C THR A 236 -8.32 -10.82 26.69
N ALA A 237 -9.13 -11.33 25.76
CA ALA A 237 -10.51 -11.69 26.02
C ALA A 237 -10.64 -12.79 27.08
N ASP A 238 -9.84 -13.86 26.98
CA ASP A 238 -9.79 -14.94 27.97
C ASP A 238 -9.36 -14.45 29.35
N ALA A 239 -8.32 -13.61 29.42
CA ALA A 239 -7.85 -13.07 30.69
C ALA A 239 -8.90 -12.18 31.35
N ARG A 240 -9.64 -11.38 30.57
CA ARG A 240 -10.72 -10.51 31.07
C ARG A 240 -11.95 -11.29 31.50
N LEU A 241 -12.32 -12.35 30.79
CA LEU A 241 -13.44 -13.22 31.14
C LEU A 241 -13.18 -13.98 32.46
N ASN A 242 -11.94 -14.39 32.70
CA ASN A 242 -11.55 -15.12 33.91
C ASN A 242 -11.07 -14.23 35.06
N ALA A 243 -10.99 -12.90 34.86
CA ALA A 243 -10.62 -11.99 35.92
C ALA A 243 -11.70 -12.06 37.02
N PRO A 244 -11.30 -12.16 38.31
CA PRO A 244 -12.27 -12.05 39.39
C PRO A 244 -13.01 -10.73 39.24
N GLU A 245 -14.34 -10.73 39.36
CA GLU A 245 -15.14 -9.51 39.36
C GLU A 245 -14.53 -8.58 40.41
N GLU A 246 -13.80 -7.56 39.96
CA GLU A 246 -13.31 -6.54 40.87
C GLU A 246 -14.57 -5.98 41.53
N PRO A 247 -14.62 -5.97 42.88
CA PRO A 247 -15.80 -5.49 43.59
C PRO A 247 -16.06 -4.11 43.03
N VAL A 248 -17.20 -3.96 42.32
CA VAL A 248 -17.60 -2.69 41.74
C VAL A 248 -17.69 -1.75 42.92
N GLU A 249 -16.64 -0.94 43.11
CA GLU A 249 -16.63 0.14 44.08
C GLU A 249 -17.72 1.07 43.57
N ASN A 250 -18.95 0.87 44.08
CA ASN A 250 -20.09 1.70 43.78
C ASN A 250 -19.58 3.13 43.93
N PRO A 251 -19.50 3.91 42.84
CA PRO A 251 -18.99 5.25 42.92
C PRO A 251 -19.86 5.95 43.96
N VAL A 252 -19.23 6.30 45.08
CA VAL A 252 -19.89 7.01 46.17
C VAL A 252 -20.53 8.22 45.51
N GLU A 253 -21.86 8.26 45.58
CA GLU A 253 -22.73 9.27 44.99
C GLU A 253 -22.26 10.66 45.45
N GLU A 254 -21.33 11.26 44.69
CA GLU A 254 -20.81 12.59 44.97
C GLU A 254 -21.90 13.57 44.59
N GLN A 255 -22.63 14.02 45.62
CA GLN A 255 -23.75 14.95 45.54
C GLN A 255 -23.34 16.20 44.76
N ALA A 256 -23.91 16.36 43.57
CA ALA A 256 -23.73 17.54 42.74
C ALA A 256 -24.35 18.79 43.42
N PRO A 257 -23.63 19.93 43.47
CA PRO A 257 -24.19 21.18 43.94
C PRO A 257 -25.12 21.83 42.90
N GLU A 258 -26.12 22.50 43.46
CA GLU A 258 -27.27 23.14 42.84
C GLU A 258 -26.92 24.39 41.99
N LYS A 259 -27.70 24.54 40.90
CA LYS A 259 -27.77 25.61 39.87
C LYS A 259 -27.40 27.04 40.29
N THR A 260 -26.82 27.79 39.32
CA THR A 260 -27.23 29.18 39.02
C THR A 260 -27.02 29.56 37.55
N GLU A 261 -28.10 30.02 36.90
CA GLU A 261 -28.19 30.80 35.65
C GLU A 261 -27.83 32.29 35.93
N PRO A 262 -27.33 33.09 34.94
CA PRO A 262 -28.27 33.82 34.06
C PRO A 262 -27.79 34.20 32.63
N ALA A 263 -28.80 34.72 31.92
CA ALA A 263 -28.99 35.22 30.56
C ALA A 263 -28.07 36.31 29.92
N LYS A 264 -28.07 36.27 28.57
CA LYS A 264 -28.09 37.34 27.52
C LYS A 264 -26.86 38.25 27.27
N GLU A 265 -26.31 38.22 26.04
CA GLU A 265 -26.49 39.23 24.95
C GLU A 265 -25.61 38.92 23.72
N GLN A 266 -26.17 39.10 22.52
CA GLN A 266 -25.46 39.07 21.22
C GLN A 266 -24.86 40.44 20.89
N PRO A 267 -23.75 40.49 20.13
CA PRO A 267 -23.62 41.48 19.07
C PRO A 267 -23.32 40.83 17.71
N GLN A 268 -24.12 41.21 16.71
CA GLN A 268 -23.82 40.99 15.30
C GLN A 268 -22.71 41.95 14.85
N GLY A 269 -21.71 41.42 14.15
CA GLY A 269 -20.91 42.18 13.19
C GLY A 269 -19.40 41.93 13.26
N SER A 270 -18.89 41.00 12.45
CA SER A 270 -17.58 41.04 11.75
C SER A 270 -17.25 39.73 11.02
N GLN A 271 -18.09 39.28 10.07
CA GLN A 271 -17.88 38.04 9.29
C GLN A 271 -16.92 38.22 8.09
N ASN A 272 -15.75 38.81 8.26
CA ASN A 272 -14.76 38.81 7.16
C ASN A 272 -13.29 38.76 7.61
N ILE A 273 -13.00 38.87 8.91
CA ILE A 273 -11.65 38.70 9.47
C ILE A 273 -11.51 37.32 10.14
N GLU A 274 -12.61 36.75 10.64
CA GLU A 274 -12.63 35.43 11.27
C GLU A 274 -12.37 34.30 10.28
N ASP A 275 -12.94 34.34 9.07
CA ASP A 275 -12.75 33.28 8.07
C ASP A 275 -11.31 33.25 7.51
N GLN A 276 -10.67 34.40 7.39
CA GLN A 276 -9.27 34.48 6.99
C GLN A 276 -8.35 33.96 8.11
N SER A 277 -8.65 34.31 9.36
CA SER A 277 -7.89 33.84 10.53
C SER A 277 -8.07 32.34 10.76
N LEU A 278 -9.26 31.79 10.53
CA LEU A 278 -9.55 30.35 10.64
C LEU A 278 -8.84 29.53 9.56
N ASN A 279 -8.79 30.02 8.33
CA ASN A 279 -8.04 29.35 7.25
C ASN A 279 -6.53 29.37 7.50
N GLU A 280 -5.99 30.46 8.04
CA GLU A 280 -4.58 30.52 8.42
C GLU A 280 -4.27 29.55 9.58
N ILE A 281 -5.12 29.49 10.60
CA ILE A 281 -4.99 28.53 11.72
C ILE A 281 -5.04 27.09 11.21
N GLN A 282 -5.96 26.77 10.30
CA GLN A 282 -6.09 25.42 9.75
C GLN A 282 -4.85 25.01 8.96
N ASN A 283 -4.30 25.91 8.14
CA ASN A 283 -3.07 25.66 7.38
C ASN A 283 -1.84 25.43 8.30
N TYR A 284 -1.79 26.10 9.45
CA TYR A 284 -0.75 25.84 10.46
C TYR A 284 -0.93 24.47 11.14
N LEU A 285 -2.15 24.04 11.42
CA LEU A 285 -2.43 22.73 12.02
C LEU A 285 -2.04 21.59 11.07
N ASP A 286 -2.35 21.72 9.78
CA ASP A 286 -1.99 20.72 8.77
C ASP A 286 -0.46 20.59 8.62
N LYS A 287 0.26 21.71 8.68
CA LYS A 287 1.73 21.72 8.62
C LYS A 287 2.38 21.12 9.87
N ILE A 288 1.80 21.33 11.05
CA ILE A 288 2.26 20.68 12.28
C ILE A 288 2.07 19.16 12.18
N LYS A 289 0.96 18.70 11.63
CA LYS A 289 0.68 17.28 11.42
C LYS A 289 1.65 16.64 10.42
N GLU A 290 1.92 17.29 9.29
CA GLU A 290 2.92 16.84 8.29
C GLU A 290 4.32 16.69 8.93
N LEU A 291 4.72 17.66 9.76
CA LEU A 291 6.01 17.62 10.46
C LEU A 291 6.04 16.51 11.53
N GLN A 292 4.92 16.25 12.20
CA GLN A 292 4.80 15.19 13.20
C GLN A 292 4.83 13.80 12.56
N ASP A 293 4.17 13.62 11.42
CA ASP A 293 4.21 12.38 10.64
C ASP A 293 5.62 12.13 10.08
N ALA A 294 6.29 13.16 9.56
CA ALA A 294 7.69 13.07 9.13
C ALA A 294 8.65 12.77 10.29
N HIS A 295 8.36 13.26 11.51
CA HIS A 295 9.14 12.96 12.70
C HIS A 295 8.92 11.52 13.20
N ASN A 296 7.67 11.06 13.19
CA ASN A 296 7.29 9.70 13.57
C ASN A 296 7.91 8.67 12.61
N GLN A 297 7.84 8.91 11.29
CA GLN A 297 8.47 8.05 10.29
C GLN A 297 9.98 7.94 10.50
N LYS A 298 10.66 9.07 10.76
CA LYS A 298 12.11 9.08 11.04
C LYS A 298 12.48 8.41 12.37
N THR A 299 11.59 8.46 13.36
CA THR A 299 11.79 7.78 14.65
C THR A 299 11.63 6.26 14.47
N ILE A 300 10.67 5.82 13.67
CA ILE A 300 10.50 4.43 13.27
C ILE A 300 11.75 3.93 12.53
N ASP A 301 12.25 4.69 11.55
CA ASP A 301 13.46 4.32 10.80
C ASP A 301 14.69 4.21 11.72
N SER A 302 14.82 5.09 12.72
CA SER A 302 15.89 5.03 13.73
C SER A 302 15.78 3.80 14.64
N LEU A 303 14.57 3.45 15.09
CA LEU A 303 14.33 2.28 15.95
C LEU A 303 14.55 0.97 15.20
N VAL A 304 14.11 0.89 13.94
CA VAL A 304 14.35 -0.25 13.04
C VAL A 304 15.84 -0.43 12.78
N LEU A 305 16.58 0.67 12.61
CA LEU A 305 18.03 0.64 12.41
C LEU A 305 18.75 0.14 13.68
N GLU A 306 18.37 0.62 14.86
CA GLU A 306 18.95 0.17 16.13
C GLU A 306 18.66 -1.31 16.41
N ALA A 307 17.43 -1.76 16.16
CA ALA A 307 17.04 -3.16 16.30
C ALA A 307 17.84 -4.07 15.34
N THR A 308 18.00 -3.64 14.08
CA THR A 308 18.82 -4.34 13.08
C THR A 308 20.29 -4.43 13.52
N CYS A 309 20.85 -3.35 14.09
CA CYS A 309 22.22 -3.36 14.61
C CYS A 309 22.40 -4.37 15.77
N LYS A 310 21.48 -4.38 16.73
CA LYS A 310 21.51 -5.33 17.86
C LYS A 310 21.40 -6.78 17.38
N LYS A 311 20.54 -7.06 16.39
CA LYS A 311 20.41 -8.40 15.81
C LYS A 311 21.71 -8.87 15.14
N LEU A 312 22.36 -7.99 14.37
CA LEU A 312 23.64 -8.30 13.73
C LEU A 312 24.77 -8.53 14.75
N GLU A 313 24.77 -7.83 15.88
CA GLU A 313 25.72 -8.07 16.97
C GLU A 313 25.49 -9.43 17.65
N GLN A 314 24.24 -9.83 17.88
CA GLN A 314 23.90 -11.14 18.44
C GLN A 314 24.29 -12.29 17.49
N GLU A 315 24.07 -12.14 16.19
CA GLU A 315 24.49 -13.11 15.17
C GLU A 315 26.01 -13.24 15.13
N LYS A 316 26.74 -12.12 15.21
CA LYS A 316 28.21 -12.10 15.31
C LYS A 316 28.71 -12.90 16.52
N GLU A 317 28.11 -12.71 17.70
CA GLU A 317 28.48 -13.47 18.90
C GLU A 317 28.16 -14.96 18.77
N THR A 318 27.01 -15.30 18.18
CA THR A 318 26.59 -16.68 17.97
C THR A 318 27.57 -17.40 17.05
N ILE A 319 27.96 -16.76 15.95
CA ILE A 319 28.98 -17.26 15.04
C ILE A 319 30.31 -17.42 15.77
N ALA A 320 30.75 -16.43 16.56
CA ALA A 320 31.99 -16.52 17.34
C ALA A 320 32.01 -17.74 18.29
N ARG A 321 30.89 -18.03 18.99
CA ARG A 321 30.78 -19.21 19.88
C ARG A 321 30.78 -20.53 19.11
N GLN A 322 30.08 -20.60 17.97
CA GLN A 322 30.09 -21.77 17.08
C GLN A 322 31.50 -22.04 16.51
N LEU A 323 32.32 -21.00 16.38
CA LEU A 323 33.68 -21.12 15.88
C LEU A 323 34.68 -21.53 16.95
N GLU A 324 34.51 -21.09 18.20
CA GLU A 324 35.32 -21.56 19.31
C GLU A 324 35.17 -23.07 19.53
N SER A 325 33.96 -23.62 19.32
CA SER A 325 33.73 -25.06 19.40
C SER A 325 34.31 -25.87 18.24
N LEU A 326 34.65 -25.23 17.11
CA LEU A 326 35.24 -25.90 15.94
C LEU A 326 36.78 -25.91 15.94
N ASN A 327 37.42 -25.26 16.90
CA ASN A 327 38.86 -24.97 16.88
C ASN A 327 39.78 -26.13 17.31
N GLU A 328 39.27 -27.35 17.48
CA GLU A 328 40.05 -28.49 17.99
C GLU A 328 40.70 -29.42 16.92
N GLY A 329 40.69 -29.10 15.60
CA GLY A 329 41.21 -30.12 14.66
C GLY A 329 41.65 -29.79 13.22
N SER A 330 41.65 -28.53 12.73
CA SER A 330 42.05 -28.30 11.34
C SER A 330 42.62 -26.92 11.06
N SER A 331 43.93 -26.86 10.80
CA SER A 331 44.65 -25.62 10.42
C SER A 331 44.18 -25.01 9.10
N GLY A 332 43.51 -25.79 8.23
CA GLY A 332 42.95 -25.30 6.97
C GLY A 332 41.65 -24.50 7.16
N LEU A 333 40.81 -24.94 8.10
CA LEU A 333 39.56 -24.24 8.46
C LEU A 333 39.86 -22.90 9.13
N GLN A 334 40.94 -22.81 9.90
CA GLN A 334 41.34 -21.59 10.58
C GLN A 334 41.70 -20.45 9.61
N ALA A 335 42.29 -20.75 8.46
CA ALA A 335 42.63 -19.74 7.45
C ALA A 335 41.37 -19.22 6.71
N GLN A 336 40.45 -20.11 6.32
CA GLN A 336 39.16 -19.72 5.73
C GLN A 336 38.33 -18.89 6.72
N LEU A 337 38.46 -19.22 8.01
CA LEU A 337 37.76 -18.52 9.06
C LEU A 337 38.27 -17.08 9.24
N GLU A 338 39.58 -16.87 9.28
CA GLU A 338 40.14 -15.52 9.39
C GLU A 338 39.79 -14.67 8.15
N GLU A 339 39.64 -15.28 6.98
CA GLU A 339 39.15 -14.60 5.77
C GLU A 339 37.67 -14.20 5.89
N GLN A 340 36.80 -15.07 6.43
CA GLN A 340 35.40 -14.71 6.69
C GLN A 340 35.24 -13.64 7.76
N LYS A 341 36.01 -13.70 8.86
CA LYS A 341 36.04 -12.66 9.89
C LYS A 341 36.44 -11.31 9.29
N LYS A 342 37.44 -11.30 8.42
CA LYS A 342 37.88 -10.09 7.72
C LYS A 342 36.77 -9.53 6.82
N ALA A 343 36.15 -10.37 5.99
CA ALA A 343 35.06 -9.95 5.10
C ALA A 343 33.85 -9.40 5.88
N PHE A 344 33.45 -10.06 6.96
CA PHE A 344 32.37 -9.58 7.82
C PHE A 344 32.72 -8.26 8.50
N SER A 345 33.96 -8.10 8.98
CA SER A 345 34.44 -6.86 9.57
C SER A 345 34.45 -5.69 8.57
N GLU A 346 34.81 -5.95 7.30
CA GLU A 346 34.77 -4.94 6.24
C GLU A 346 33.33 -4.53 5.90
N HIS A 347 32.40 -5.50 5.84
CA HIS A 347 30.98 -5.23 5.61
C HIS A 347 30.36 -4.41 6.76
N LEU A 348 30.66 -4.78 8.01
CA LEU A 348 30.20 -4.06 9.20
C LEU A 348 30.74 -2.62 9.22
N ALA A 349 32.00 -2.42 8.81
CA ALA A 349 32.58 -1.08 8.69
C ALA A 349 31.88 -0.24 7.60
N GLY A 350 31.54 -0.85 6.45
CA GLY A 350 30.78 -0.21 5.38
C GLY A 350 29.38 0.21 5.84
N PHE A 351 28.67 -0.67 6.53
CA PHE A 351 27.37 -0.37 7.12
C PHE A 351 27.44 0.75 8.16
N LYS A 352 28.42 0.72 9.06
CA LYS A 352 28.62 1.77 10.07
C LYS A 352 28.88 3.14 9.43
N LYS A 353 29.63 3.17 8.32
CA LYS A 353 29.86 4.39 7.54
C LYS A 353 28.57 4.92 6.90
N TYR A 354 27.74 4.03 6.35
CA TYR A 354 26.43 4.39 5.81
C TYR A 354 25.54 5.02 6.89
N VAL A 355 25.43 4.37 8.05
CA VAL A 355 24.65 4.89 9.20
C VAL A 355 25.15 6.27 9.64
N MET A 356 26.47 6.46 9.75
CA MET A 356 27.06 7.76 10.11
C MET A 356 26.76 8.84 9.06
N GLN A 357 26.73 8.49 7.77
CA GLN A 357 26.38 9.42 6.71
C GLN A 357 24.90 9.84 6.81
N THR A 358 23.99 8.89 6.97
CA THR A 358 22.56 9.17 7.14
C THR A 358 22.30 10.03 8.38
N GLN A 359 23.00 9.75 9.50
CA GLN A 359 22.90 10.57 10.72
C GLN A 359 23.39 12.00 10.48
N SER A 360 24.49 12.18 9.74
CA SER A 360 25.00 13.51 9.39
C SER A 360 24.02 14.30 8.51
N GLU A 361 23.36 13.64 7.56
CA GLU A 361 22.33 14.27 6.72
C GLU A 361 21.11 14.68 7.56
N LEU A 362 20.74 13.86 8.54
CA LEU A 362 19.66 14.17 9.49
C LEU A 362 19.98 15.39 10.36
N ASP A 363 21.20 15.50 10.88
CA ASP A 363 21.62 16.64 11.71
C ASP A 363 21.72 17.94 10.90
N LYS A 364 22.07 17.84 9.62
CA LYS A 364 21.99 18.98 8.68
C LYS A 364 20.55 19.46 8.53
N LEU A 365 19.61 18.55 8.26
CA LEU A 365 18.18 18.90 8.14
C LEU A 365 17.61 19.50 9.43
N ARG A 366 18.03 19.02 10.61
CA ARG A 366 17.63 19.64 11.90
C ARG A 366 18.13 21.07 12.03
N THR A 367 19.37 21.32 11.59
CA THR A 367 19.96 22.66 11.62
C THR A 367 19.23 23.61 10.67
N ASP A 368 18.92 23.15 9.46
CA ASP A 368 18.17 23.93 8.46
C ASP A 368 16.75 24.26 8.96
N ASN A 369 16.07 23.29 9.59
CA ASN A 369 14.72 23.51 10.15
C ASN A 369 14.75 24.50 11.33
N LYS A 370 15.77 24.42 12.20
CA LYS A 370 15.96 25.40 13.27
C LYS A 370 16.15 26.82 12.71
N SER A 371 16.98 26.98 11.67
CA SER A 371 17.18 28.27 11.00
C SER A 371 15.88 28.82 10.40
N LEU A 372 15.03 27.94 9.85
CA LEU A 372 13.72 28.33 9.32
C LEU A 372 12.81 28.83 10.45
N SER A 373 12.75 28.10 11.57
CA SER A 373 11.97 28.47 12.75
C SER A 373 12.40 29.82 13.33
N ASP A 374 13.72 30.07 13.43
CA ASP A 374 14.27 31.35 13.89
C ASP A 374 13.89 32.51 12.93
N THR A 375 13.88 32.25 11.61
CA THR A 375 13.49 33.24 10.59
C THR A 375 12.00 33.59 10.71
N ILE A 376 11.14 32.59 10.92
CA ILE A 376 9.70 32.81 11.17
C ILE A 376 9.49 33.62 12.45
N GLY A 377 10.22 33.31 13.52
CA GLY A 377 10.19 34.09 14.76
C GLY A 377 10.57 35.56 14.56
N GLN A 378 11.57 35.84 13.72
CA GLN A 378 11.97 37.22 13.39
C GLN A 378 10.94 37.96 12.53
N MET A 379 10.27 37.28 11.59
CA MET A 379 9.20 37.88 10.79
C MET A 379 7.99 38.26 11.64
N ASN A 380 7.68 37.48 12.67
CA ASN A 380 6.58 37.76 13.59
C ASN A 380 6.91 38.85 14.63
N ALA A 381 8.18 39.18 14.84
CA ALA A 381 8.61 40.19 15.82
C ALA A 381 8.53 41.64 15.32
N LYS A 382 8.27 41.87 14.02
CA LYS A 382 8.19 43.22 13.44
C LYS A 382 6.87 43.40 12.68
N PRO A 383 5.86 44.08 13.28
CA PRO A 383 4.65 44.41 12.55
C PRO A 383 5.03 45.29 11.34
N PRO A 384 4.47 45.01 10.14
CA PRO A 384 4.77 45.80 8.96
C PRO A 384 4.32 47.25 9.20
N GLU A 385 5.24 48.21 9.00
CA GLU A 385 4.86 49.61 8.95
C GLU A 385 3.86 49.80 7.81
N PRO A 386 2.76 50.56 8.04
CA PRO A 386 1.71 50.73 7.05
C PRO A 386 2.28 51.43 5.82
N VAL A 387 2.40 50.66 4.73
CA VAL A 387 2.80 51.17 3.42
C VAL A 387 1.63 51.98 2.86
N ALA A 388 1.83 53.29 2.68
CA ALA A 388 0.87 54.17 2.04
C ALA A 388 0.69 53.76 0.56
N VAL A 389 -0.38 53.04 0.26
CA VAL A 389 -0.75 52.65 -1.11
C VAL A 389 -1.32 53.87 -1.83
N THR A 390 -0.59 54.35 -2.84
CA THR A 390 -1.10 55.35 -3.79
C THR A 390 -1.81 54.61 -4.93
N PRO A 391 -3.08 54.91 -5.27
CA PRO A 391 -3.80 54.18 -6.29
C PRO A 391 -3.28 54.53 -7.69
N ALA A 392 -2.79 53.51 -8.40
CA ALA A 392 -2.42 53.61 -9.81
C ALA A 392 -3.67 53.52 -10.70
N VAL A 393 -3.83 54.50 -11.57
CA VAL A 393 -4.88 54.59 -12.60
C VAL A 393 -4.54 53.61 -13.74
N PRO A 394 -5.43 52.70 -14.16
CA PRO A 394 -5.16 51.80 -15.26
C PRO A 394 -5.35 52.50 -16.62
N GLU A 395 -4.35 52.35 -17.50
CA GLU A 395 -4.42 52.77 -18.91
C GLU A 395 -5.33 51.84 -19.75
N PRO A 396 -5.99 52.38 -20.79
CA PRO A 396 -6.93 51.62 -21.61
C PRO A 396 -6.23 50.72 -22.64
N VAL A 397 -6.58 49.44 -22.62
CA VAL A 397 -6.11 48.42 -23.57
C VAL A 397 -6.79 48.59 -24.94
N LYS A 398 -5.98 48.76 -25.99
CA LYS A 398 -6.42 48.75 -27.39
C LYS A 398 -6.69 47.31 -27.86
N GLN A 399 -7.92 47.06 -28.29
CA GLN A 399 -8.31 45.82 -28.96
C GLN A 399 -7.87 45.82 -30.43
N THR A 400 -7.32 44.70 -30.89
CA THR A 400 -6.99 44.44 -32.31
C THR A 400 -8.02 43.45 -32.87
N PRO A 401 -8.54 43.61 -34.10
CA PRO A 401 -9.58 42.73 -34.63
C PRO A 401 -8.99 41.40 -35.14
N VAL A 402 -9.63 40.30 -34.76
CA VAL A 402 -9.37 38.95 -35.27
C VAL A 402 -10.15 38.75 -36.58
N GLN A 403 -9.45 38.30 -37.62
CA GLN A 403 -9.98 38.05 -38.95
C GLN A 403 -10.47 36.58 -39.03
N GLU A 404 -11.78 36.36 -39.12
CA GLU A 404 -12.39 35.05 -39.32
C GLU A 404 -12.28 34.61 -40.80
N ASN A 405 -11.80 33.38 -41.03
CA ASN A 405 -11.90 32.71 -42.32
C ASN A 405 -13.12 31.77 -42.34
N PRO A 406 -13.91 31.72 -43.42
CA PRO A 406 -15.09 30.87 -43.52
C PRO A 406 -14.72 29.39 -43.80
N PRO A 407 -15.54 28.42 -43.33
CA PRO A 407 -15.29 27.00 -43.55
C PRO A 407 -15.74 26.52 -44.94
N GLU A 408 -14.97 25.59 -45.52
CA GLU A 408 -15.24 24.94 -46.80
C GLU A 408 -16.42 23.94 -46.73
N PRO A 409 -17.17 23.74 -47.84
CA PRO A 409 -18.36 22.89 -47.87
C PRO A 409 -18.03 21.39 -48.00
N ILE A 410 -18.59 20.60 -47.09
CA ILE A 410 -18.53 19.13 -47.09
C ILE A 410 -19.49 18.56 -48.14
N LYS A 411 -19.01 17.64 -48.99
CA LYS A 411 -19.80 16.91 -49.99
C LYS A 411 -20.59 15.75 -49.36
N PRO A 412 -21.81 15.42 -49.85
CA PRO A 412 -22.63 14.35 -49.29
C PRO A 412 -22.15 12.95 -49.72
N VAL A 413 -22.10 12.04 -48.75
CA VAL A 413 -21.87 10.59 -48.91
C VAL A 413 -23.21 9.90 -49.23
N PRO A 414 -23.27 8.92 -50.16
CA PRO A 414 -24.51 8.27 -50.55
C PRO A 414 -25.04 7.29 -49.48
N GLN A 415 -26.34 7.39 -49.21
CA GLN A 415 -27.11 6.49 -48.35
C GLN A 415 -27.28 5.13 -49.02
N ASN A 416 -26.82 4.07 -48.35
CA ASN A 416 -27.17 2.70 -48.70
C ASN A 416 -28.26 2.19 -47.76
N GLN A 417 -29.35 1.70 -48.35
CA GLN A 417 -30.50 1.12 -47.68
C GLN A 417 -30.15 -0.27 -47.15
N THR A 418 -30.47 -0.55 -45.90
CA THR A 418 -30.51 -1.93 -45.38
C THR A 418 -31.66 -2.10 -44.39
N ALA A 419 -32.21 -3.31 -44.42
CA ALA A 419 -33.52 -3.73 -43.90
C ALA A 419 -33.77 -3.49 -42.41
N ASN A 420 -35.03 -3.16 -42.10
CA ASN A 420 -35.62 -3.13 -40.77
C ASN A 420 -35.62 -4.52 -40.13
N ILE A 421 -34.93 -4.65 -38.99
CA ILE A 421 -35.14 -5.70 -37.99
C ILE A 421 -35.47 -4.98 -36.66
N PRO A 422 -36.57 -5.28 -35.97
CA PRO A 422 -36.87 -4.65 -34.69
C PRO A 422 -35.95 -5.22 -33.60
N VAL A 423 -34.91 -4.47 -33.25
CA VAL A 423 -34.10 -4.70 -32.05
C VAL A 423 -34.82 -4.04 -30.88
N ILE A 424 -35.32 -4.87 -29.95
CA ILE A 424 -35.72 -4.42 -28.62
C ILE A 424 -34.42 -4.09 -27.87
N ALA A 425 -34.13 -2.80 -27.73
CA ALA A 425 -33.03 -2.32 -26.92
C ALA A 425 -33.37 -2.51 -25.44
N PRO A 426 -32.56 -3.21 -24.63
CA PRO A 426 -32.64 -3.04 -23.20
C PRO A 426 -32.17 -1.62 -22.86
N GLU A 427 -32.95 -0.92 -22.05
CA GLU A 427 -32.60 0.41 -21.54
C GLU A 427 -31.21 0.37 -20.86
N PRO A 428 -30.37 1.39 -21.06
CA PRO A 428 -29.12 1.50 -20.33
C PRO A 428 -29.45 1.91 -18.89
N THR A 429 -29.47 0.95 -17.97
CA THR A 429 -29.40 1.26 -16.54
C THR A 429 -28.06 1.96 -16.28
N LYS A 430 -28.14 3.27 -15.99
CA LYS A 430 -27.00 4.05 -15.51
C LYS A 430 -26.52 3.49 -14.16
N LYS A 431 -25.19 3.30 -14.11
CA LYS A 431 -24.25 3.45 -12.98
C LYS A 431 -24.52 2.63 -11.70
N HIS A 432 -23.69 1.61 -11.48
CA HIS A 432 -23.39 1.11 -10.13
C HIS A 432 -21.91 0.67 -9.93
N THR A 433 -21.11 0.61 -11.00
CA THR A 433 -19.73 0.08 -10.97
C THR A 433 -18.64 1.13 -10.78
N ASP A 434 -18.96 2.42 -10.93
CA ASP A 434 -18.01 3.53 -10.76
C ASP A 434 -17.98 4.05 -9.31
N PHE A 435 -18.88 3.59 -8.44
CA PHE A 435 -19.10 4.16 -7.11
C PHE A 435 -17.88 4.10 -6.20
N ILE A 436 -17.14 2.99 -6.10
CA ILE A 436 -15.96 2.95 -5.20
C ILE A 436 -14.88 3.95 -5.70
N ALA A 437 -14.66 4.05 -7.01
CA ALA A 437 -13.70 4.99 -7.56
C ALA A 437 -14.19 6.45 -7.49
N GLU A 438 -15.51 6.68 -7.57
CA GLU A 438 -16.17 7.99 -7.45
C GLU A 438 -16.25 8.42 -5.97
N GLU A 439 -16.52 7.52 -5.03
CA GLU A 439 -16.53 7.72 -3.57
C GLU A 439 -15.11 7.99 -3.04
N TRP A 440 -14.08 7.27 -3.51
CA TRP A 440 -12.69 7.64 -3.19
C TRP A 440 -12.26 8.96 -3.85
N ARG A 441 -12.86 9.35 -4.99
CA ARG A 441 -12.59 10.62 -5.68
C ARG A 441 -13.31 11.80 -5.01
N ASP A 442 -14.51 11.58 -4.49
CA ASP A 442 -15.32 12.55 -3.75
C ASP A 442 -14.82 12.69 -2.30
N PHE A 443 -14.30 11.63 -1.68
CA PHE A 443 -13.61 11.69 -0.38
C PHE A 443 -12.37 12.59 -0.40
N ASP A 444 -11.67 12.69 -1.54
CA ASP A 444 -10.56 13.64 -1.72
C ASP A 444 -11.06 15.07 -2.07
N ALA A 445 -12.34 15.24 -2.44
CA ALA A 445 -12.95 16.53 -2.75
C ALA A 445 -13.51 17.22 -1.50
N ASP A 446 -14.06 16.48 -0.54
CA ASP A 446 -14.59 17.02 0.73
C ASP A 446 -13.51 17.32 1.80
N LYS A 447 -12.25 16.96 1.53
CA LYS A 447 -11.08 17.32 2.36
C LYS A 447 -10.26 18.50 1.84
N LYS A 448 -10.78 19.25 0.85
CA LYS A 448 -10.23 20.52 0.35
C LYS A 448 -11.19 21.66 0.68
#